data_AF-A0A7V8YZJ6-F1
#
_entry.id   AF-A0A7V8YZJ6-F1
#
_cell.length_a   1.000
_cell.length_b   1.000
_cell.length_c   1.000
_cell.angle_alpha   90.00
_cell.angle_beta   90.00
_cell.angle_gamma   90.00
#
_symmetry.space_group_name_H-M   'P 1'
#
loop_
_entity.id
_entity.type
_entity.pdbx_description
1 polymer ?
#
loop_
_entity_poly.entity_id
_entity_poly.type
_entity_poly.pdbx_seq_one_letter_code
_entity_poly.pdbx_strand_id
1 'polypeptide(L)'
;MGTVGVARSVCLWFRGAVFVEENDGDNVLHSPSTTFPVPSVIRLRHYVHVRRNRRETTMKRARVYIRDRYRCQYCGEHKHAKDLTLDHI
;
A
#
# COMPACT_ATOMS: atom_id res chain seq x y z
N MET A 1 11.28 8.97 -9.79
CA MET A 1 11.40 8.64 -8.36
C MET A 1 10.07 8.18 -7.81
N GLY A 2 10.05 7.13 -7.00
CA GLY A 2 8.89 6.73 -6.20
C GLY A 2 9.06 7.26 -4.78
N THR A 3 7.97 7.62 -4.12
CA THR A 3 7.98 7.95 -2.69
C THR A 3 7.52 6.75 -1.89
N VAL A 4 8.02 6.63 -0.66
CA VAL A 4 7.63 5.59 0.29
C VAL A 4 7.41 6.25 1.64
N GLY A 5 6.39 5.81 2.39
CA GLY A 5 6.17 6.32 3.75
C GLY A 5 7.24 5.81 4.71
N VAL A 6 7.50 6.58 5.78
CA VAL A 6 8.54 6.30 6.79
C VAL A 6 8.41 4.90 7.39
N ALA A 7 7.21 4.46 7.78
CA ALA A 7 7.03 3.12 8.33
C ALA A 7 7.51 2.02 7.35
N ARG A 8 7.26 2.20 6.05
CA ARG A 8 7.66 1.23 5.03
C ARG A 8 9.15 1.32 4.70
N SER A 9 9.77 2.51 4.70
CA SER A 9 11.22 2.63 4.51
C SER A 9 11.99 1.92 5.63
N VAL A 10 11.53 2.06 6.87
CA VAL A 10 12.07 1.37 8.05
C VAL A 10 11.91 -0.15 7.93
N CYS A 11 10.74 -0.65 7.53
CA CYS A 11 10.56 -2.09 7.30
C CYS A 11 11.51 -2.62 6.22
N LEU A 12 11.73 -1.88 5.14
CA LEU A 12 12.67 -2.27 4.08
C LEU A 12 14.11 -2.29 4.58
N TRP A 13 14.49 -1.32 5.42
CA TRP A 13 15.83 -1.24 5.99
C TRP A 13 16.10 -2.41 6.93
N PHE A 14 15.21 -2.72 7.88
CA PHE A 14 15.38 -3.86 8.79
C PHE A 14 15.34 -5.21 8.08
N ARG A 15 14.67 -5.31 6.93
CA ARG A 15 14.71 -6.51 6.07
C ARG A 15 16.00 -6.62 5.26
N GLY A 16 16.90 -5.63 5.33
CA GLY A 16 18.12 -5.60 4.53
C GLY A 16 17.86 -5.39 3.03
N ALA A 17 16.68 -4.91 2.63
CA ALA A 17 16.29 -4.75 1.23
C ALA A 17 16.81 -3.45 0.60
N VAL A 18 17.20 -2.48 1.43
CA VAL A 18 17.64 -1.15 1.01
C VAL A 18 18.93 -0.74 1.72
N PHE A 19 19.62 0.22 1.11
CA PHE A 19 20.62 1.07 1.75
C PHE A 19 19.99 2.41 2.10
N VAL A 20 20.35 2.95 3.27
CA VAL A 20 20.00 4.31 3.68
C VAL A 20 21.13 5.22 3.21
N GLU A 21 20.79 6.16 2.34
CA GLU A 21 21.76 7.12 1.78
C GLU A 21 21.74 8.42 2.59
N GLU A 22 20.58 8.80 3.13
CA GLU A 22 20.39 10.03 3.89
C GLU A 22 19.32 9.84 4.98
N ASN A 23 19.55 10.46 6.14
CA ASN A 23 18.59 10.55 7.23
C ASN A 23 17.95 11.94 7.29
N ASP A 24 16.76 12.03 7.87
CA ASP A 24 15.99 13.27 8.01
C ASP A 24 16.50 14.12 9.18
N GLY A 25 17.69 14.70 9.01
CA GLY A 25 18.34 15.52 10.04
C GLY A 25 18.47 14.79 11.38
N ASP A 26 18.00 15.46 12.45
CA ASP A 26 18.01 14.93 13.82
C ASP A 26 16.72 14.17 14.18
N ASN A 27 15.79 13.98 13.22
CA ASN A 27 14.55 13.27 13.50
C ASN A 27 14.81 11.78 13.77
N VAL A 28 14.22 11.29 14.84
CA VAL A 28 14.37 9.91 15.30
C VAL A 28 13.02 9.24 15.49
N LEU A 29 13.01 7.93 15.29
CA LEU A 29 11.90 7.03 15.58
C LEU A 29 12.15 6.37 16.92
N HIS A 30 11.10 6.29 17.72
CA HIS A 30 11.13 5.68 19.04
C HIS A 30 10.42 4.33 19.01
N SER A 31 11.08 3.32 19.55
CA SER A 31 10.48 2.08 20.01
C SER A 31 10.56 2.02 21.54
N PRO A 32 9.81 1.13 22.21
CA PRO A 32 9.86 1.01 23.67
C PRO A 32 11.27 0.78 24.24
N SER A 33 12.18 0.18 23.46
CA SER A 33 13.52 -0.19 23.91
C SER A 33 14.66 0.52 23.18
N THR A 34 14.39 1.25 22.10
CA THR A 34 15.46 1.70 21.17
C THR A 34 15.01 2.90 20.33
N THR A 35 15.96 3.76 19.98
CA THR A 35 15.79 4.87 19.04
C THR A 35 16.62 4.66 17.77
N PHE A 36 16.10 5.13 16.63
CA PHE A 36 16.79 5.01 15.34
C PHE A 36 16.49 6.21 14.44
N PRO A 37 17.43 6.66 13.59
CA PRO A 37 17.21 7.81 12.72
C PRO A 37 16.12 7.54 11.69
N VAL A 38 15.40 8.59 11.30
CA VAL A 38 14.40 8.52 10.23
C VAL A 38 15.11 8.51 8.87
N PRO A 39 14.97 7.45 8.05
CA PRO A 39 15.57 7.44 6.72
C PRO A 39 14.78 8.34 5.75
N SER A 40 15.47 9.31 5.14
CA SER A 40 14.91 10.26 4.16
C SER A 40 15.09 9.74 2.72
N VAL A 41 16.31 9.28 2.40
CA VAL A 41 16.64 8.74 1.07
C VAL A 41 17.11 7.30 1.21
N ILE A 42 16.42 6.39 0.51
CA ILE A 42 16.76 4.97 0.46
C ILE A 42 16.92 4.49 -0.98
N ARG A 43 17.84 3.54 -1.17
CA ARG A 43 18.09 2.87 -2.46
C ARG A 43 17.94 1.37 -2.31
N LEU A 44 17.28 0.72 -3.27
CA LEU A 44 17.19 -0.75 -3.30
C LEU A 44 18.56 -1.37 -3.53
N ARG A 45 18.84 -2.48 -2.84
CA ARG A 45 20.10 -3.23 -3.02
C ARG A 45 20.23 -3.84 -4.41
N HIS A 46 19.11 -4.24 -4.99
CA HIS A 46 19.05 -4.82 -6.32
C HIS A 46 18.12 -3.99 -7.20
N TYR A 47 18.44 -3.94 -8.48
CA TYR A 47 17.59 -3.31 -9.46
C TYR A 47 16.26 -4.05 -9.55
N VAL A 48 15.16 -3.35 -9.29
CA VAL A 48 13.81 -3.85 -9.52
C VAL A 48 13.22 -3.03 -10.65
N HIS A 49 12.88 -3.70 -11.75
CA HIS A 49 12.14 -3.08 -12.83
C HIS A 49 10.70 -2.86 -12.41
N VAL A 50 10.45 -1.72 -11.74
CA VAL A 50 9.10 -1.31 -11.34
C VAL A 50 8.37 -0.86 -12.60
N ARG A 51 7.73 -1.80 -13.29
CA ARG A 51 6.65 -1.47 -14.22
C ARG A 51 5.62 -0.73 -13.38
N ARG A 52 5.42 0.56 -13.64
CA ARG A 52 4.42 1.40 -12.94
C ARG A 52 3.02 0.82 -13.21
N ASN A 53 2.65 -0.27 -12.55
CA ASN A 53 1.29 -0.78 -12.51
C ASN A 53 0.44 0.03 -11.51
N ARG A 54 0.55 1.36 -11.58
CA ARG A 54 -0.38 2.28 -10.92
C ARG A 54 -1.76 2.27 -11.60
N ARG A 55 -1.94 1.45 -12.65
CA ARG A 55 -3.20 1.26 -13.36
C ARG A 55 -4.11 0.18 -12.78
N GLU A 56 -3.66 -0.64 -11.84
CA GLU A 56 -4.52 -1.70 -11.23
C GLU A 56 -5.26 -1.27 -9.95
N THR A 57 -5.30 0.03 -9.65
CA THR A 57 -6.25 0.56 -8.65
C THR A 57 -7.63 0.86 -9.23
N THR A 58 -7.81 0.75 -10.55
CA THR A 58 -9.15 0.57 -11.12
C THR A 58 -9.60 -0.85 -10.76
N MET A 59 -10.79 -0.98 -10.15
CA MET A 59 -11.48 -2.22 -9.71
C MET A 59 -11.52 -2.54 -8.19
N LYS A 60 -11.64 -1.54 -7.29
CA LYS A 60 -12.11 -1.85 -5.90
C LYS A 60 -13.58 -2.29 -5.87
N ARG A 61 -14.46 -1.65 -6.65
CA ARG A 61 -15.91 -1.98 -6.64
C ARG A 61 -16.21 -3.33 -7.26
N ALA A 62 -15.62 -3.62 -8.42
CA ALA A 62 -15.82 -4.89 -9.11
C ALA A 62 -15.40 -6.10 -8.28
N ARG A 63 -14.38 -5.99 -7.41
CA ARG A 63 -14.00 -7.08 -6.50
C ARG A 63 -15.10 -7.41 -5.49
N VAL A 64 -15.81 -6.41 -4.98
CA VAL A 64 -16.94 -6.63 -4.07
C VAL A 64 -18.11 -7.26 -4.83
N TYR A 65 -18.42 -6.77 -6.04
CA TYR A 65 -19.45 -7.38 -6.87
C TYR A 65 -19.13 -8.83 -7.25
N ILE A 66 -17.87 -9.15 -7.59
CA ILE A 66 -17.44 -10.53 -7.88
C ILE A 66 -17.59 -11.42 -6.65
N ARG A 67 -17.16 -10.94 -5.46
CA ARG A 67 -17.33 -11.67 -4.19
C ARG A 67 -18.80 -12.02 -3.95
N ASP A 68 -19.68 -11.06 -4.17
CA ASP A 68 -21.12 -11.20 -3.95
C ASP A 68 -21.84 -11.84 -5.15
N ARG A 69 -21.08 -12.33 -6.16
CA ARG A 69 -21.58 -12.91 -7.40
C ARG A 69 -22.62 -12.02 -8.09
N TYR A 70 -22.40 -10.72 -8.07
CA TYR A 70 -23.30 -9.71 -8.60
C TYR A 70 -24.73 -9.79 -8.03
N ARG A 71 -24.88 -10.25 -6.79
CA ARG A 71 -26.16 -10.28 -6.08
C ARG A 71 -26.30 -9.08 -5.15
N CYS A 72 -27.47 -8.47 -5.16
CA CYS A 72 -27.81 -7.41 -4.20
C CYS A 72 -27.86 -7.99 -2.78
N GLN A 73 -27.16 -7.37 -1.82
CA GLN A 73 -27.14 -7.86 -0.43
C GLN A 73 -28.49 -7.73 0.30
N TYR A 74 -29.38 -6.87 -0.19
CA TYR A 74 -30.70 -6.67 0.41
C TYR A 74 -31.73 -7.65 -0.14
N CYS A 75 -31.84 -7.79 -1.46
CA CYS A 75 -32.87 -8.63 -2.08
C CYS A 75 -32.37 -9.99 -2.61
N GLY A 76 -31.05 -10.23 -2.65
CA GLY A 76 -30.45 -11.48 -3.13
C GLY A 76 -30.48 -11.69 -4.66
N GLU A 77 -31.12 -10.79 -5.40
CA GLU A 77 -31.28 -10.87 -6.85
C GLU A 77 -29.97 -10.56 -7.60
N HIS A 78 -29.73 -11.30 -8.68
CA HIS A 78 -28.57 -11.10 -9.54
C HIS A 78 -28.80 -9.89 -10.45
N LYS A 79 -27.92 -8.89 -10.37
CA LYS A 79 -28.04 -7.61 -11.09
C LYS A 79 -26.78 -7.29 -11.87
N HIS A 80 -26.88 -6.43 -12.88
CA HIS A 80 -25.69 -5.94 -13.57
C HIS A 80 -24.90 -4.99 -12.65
N ALA A 81 -23.57 -4.91 -12.79
CA ALA A 81 -22.74 -4.05 -11.93
C ALA A 81 -23.13 -2.57 -11.94
N LYS A 82 -23.73 -2.09 -13.04
CA LYS A 82 -24.23 -0.71 -13.16
C LYS A 82 -25.44 -0.44 -12.25
N ASP A 83 -26.18 -1.48 -11.88
CA ASP A 83 -27.41 -1.44 -11.08
C ASP A 83 -27.13 -1.82 -9.61
N LEU A 84 -25.86 -2.03 -9.25
CA LEU A 84 -25.42 -2.33 -7.89
C LEU A 84 -24.64 -1.15 -7.30
N THR A 85 -25.04 -0.71 -6.13
CA THR A 85 -24.29 0.27 -5.32
C THR A 85 -23.45 -0.46 -4.27
N LEU A 86 -22.43 0.23 -3.76
CA LEU A 86 -21.69 -0.22 -2.58
C LEU A 86 -22.00 0.76 -1.46
N ASP A 87 -22.69 0.26 -0.45
CA ASP A 87 -23.11 1.02 0.71
C ASP A 87 -22.26 0.62 1.92
N HIS A 88 -22.01 1.58 2.81
CA HIS A 88 -21.35 1.35 4.10
C HIS A 88 -22.42 1.30 5.17
N ILE A 89 -22.45 0.23 5.97
CA ILE A 89 -23.35 0.05 7.12
C ILE A 89 -22.61 0.46 8.39
#